data_AF-A0A2P7TX72-F1
#
_entry.id   AF-A0A2P7TX72-F1
#
_cell.length_a   1.000
_cell.length_b   1.000
_cell.length_c   1.000
_cell.angle_alpha   90.00
_cell.angle_beta   90.00
_cell.angle_gamma   90.00
#
_symmetry.space_group_name_H-M   'P 1'
#
loop_
_entity.id
_entity.type
_entity.pdbx_description
1 polymer ?
#
loop_
_entity_poly.entity_id
_entity_poly.type
_entity_poly.pdbx_seq_one_letter_code
_entity_poly.pdbx_strand_id
1 'polypeptide(L)'
;MEMMAAMNIFLITLLIFTVLLIWSRNWKRKQAYLEHIKSQPETFRWISQNLTGVEIKDLKTVADRFGVPMLQAKQLIDFYRQNYKD
;
A
#
# COMPACT_ATOMS: atom_id res chain seq x y z
N MET A 1 -21.56 -38.95 -9.77
CA MET A 1 -20.29 -38.24 -10.00
C MET A 1 -20.51 -36.76 -10.30
N GLU A 2 -21.44 -36.42 -11.19
CA GLU A 2 -21.89 -35.04 -11.52
C GLU A 2 -22.18 -34.16 -10.29
N MET A 3 -22.98 -34.64 -9.33
CA MET A 3 -23.39 -33.87 -8.15
C MET A 3 -22.21 -33.56 -7.20
N MET A 4 -21.24 -34.48 -7.09
CA MET A 4 -20.01 -34.25 -6.32
C MET A 4 -19.09 -33.26 -7.03
N ALA A 5 -19.00 -33.32 -8.37
CA ALA A 5 -18.23 -32.36 -9.16
C ALA A 5 -18.81 -30.94 -9.06
N ALA A 6 -20.13 -30.80 -9.16
CA ALA A 6 -20.82 -29.51 -9.01
C ALA A 6 -20.62 -28.91 -7.62
N MET A 7 -20.74 -29.72 -6.56
CA MET A 7 -20.48 -29.27 -5.18
C MET A 7 -19.03 -28.85 -4.98
N ASN A 8 -18.07 -29.58 -5.57
CA ASN A 8 -16.65 -29.24 -5.46
C ASN A 8 -16.32 -27.92 -6.18
N ILE A 9 -16.89 -27.70 -7.37
CA ILE A 9 -16.76 -26.42 -8.10
C ILE A 9 -17.33 -25.27 -7.26
N PHE A 10 -18.53 -25.44 -6.69
CA PHE A 10 -19.16 -24.44 -5.84
C PHE A 10 -18.28 -24.07 -4.62
N LEU A 11 -17.70 -25.07 -3.96
CA LEU A 11 -16.79 -24.86 -2.82
C LEU A 11 -15.51 -24.14 -3.24
N ILE A 12 -14.91 -24.48 -4.37
CA ILE A 12 -13.73 -23.80 -4.91
C ILE A 12 -14.07 -22.34 -5.24
N THR A 13 -15.21 -22.07 -5.88
CA THR A 13 -15.65 -20.71 -6.20
C THR A 13 -15.87 -19.88 -4.93
N LEU A 14 -16.51 -20.45 -3.91
CA LEU A 14 -16.67 -19.80 -2.61
C LEU A 14 -15.32 -19.49 -1.97
N LEU A 15 -14.38 -20.43 -2.00
CA LEU A 15 -13.06 -20.24 -1.43
C LEU A 15 -12.29 -19.11 -2.12
N ILE A 16 -12.28 -19.09 -3.46
CA ILE A 16 -11.68 -17.99 -4.24
C ILE A 16 -12.35 -16.65 -3.88
N PHE A 17 -13.69 -16.61 -3.80
CA PHE A 17 -14.42 -15.40 -3.48
C PHE A 17 -14.08 -14.86 -2.08
N THR A 18 -13.97 -15.74 -1.07
CA THR A 18 -13.59 -15.33 0.30
C THR A 18 -12.17 -14.76 0.35
N VAL A 19 -11.20 -15.37 -0.35
CA VAL A 19 -9.82 -14.87 -0.43
C VAL A 19 -9.78 -13.49 -1.11
N LEU A 20 -10.51 -13.31 -2.21
CA LEU A 20 -10.61 -12.03 -2.91
C LEU A 20 -11.24 -10.92 -2.03
N LEU A 21 -12.28 -11.25 -1.26
CA LEU A 21 -12.90 -10.30 -0.32
C LEU A 21 -11.93 -9.86 0.79
N ILE A 22 -11.21 -10.81 1.39
CA ILE A 22 -10.21 -10.51 2.43
C ILE A 22 -9.09 -9.63 1.87
N TRP A 23 -8.62 -9.96 0.67
CA TRP A 23 -7.59 -9.19 -0.03
C TRP A 23 -8.08 -7.76 -0.33
N SER A 24 -9.28 -7.61 -0.88
CA SER A 24 -9.89 -6.30 -1.18
C SER A 24 -10.04 -5.45 0.09
N ARG A 25 -10.50 -6.04 1.20
CA ARG A 25 -10.69 -5.31 2.46
C ARG A 25 -9.38 -4.87 3.09
N ASN A 26 -8.34 -5.72 3.03
CA ASN A 26 -7.01 -5.36 3.51
C ASN A 26 -6.33 -4.34 2.60
N TRP A 27 -6.60 -4.39 1.29
CA TRP A 27 -6.11 -3.40 0.33
C TRP A 27 -6.67 -2.01 0.61
N LYS A 28 -7.99 -1.89 0.82
CA LYS A 28 -8.62 -0.60 1.16
C LYS A 28 -8.05 0.02 2.43
N ARG A 29 -7.76 -0.79 3.46
CA ARG A 29 -7.12 -0.28 4.69
C ARG A 29 -5.71 0.25 4.45
N LYS A 30 -4.91 -0.45 3.64
CA LYS A 30 -3.56 0.00 3.25
C LYS A 30 -3.61 1.29 2.42
N GLN A 31 -4.59 1.45 1.54
CA GLN A 31 -4.79 2.68 0.77
C GLN A 31 -5.22 3.85 1.66
N ALA A 32 -6.19 3.64 2.56
CA ALA A 32 -6.67 4.68 3.46
C ALA A 32 -5.55 5.22 4.37
N TYR A 33 -4.65 4.35 4.83
CA TYR A 33 -3.47 4.78 5.61
C TYR A 33 -2.50 5.64 4.79
N LEU A 34 -2.26 5.25 3.53
CA LEU A 34 -1.41 6.01 2.61
C LEU A 34 -2.03 7.36 2.24
N GLU A 35 -3.34 7.41 2.00
CA GLU A 35 -4.08 8.65 1.78
C GLU A 35 -4.04 9.55 3.02
N HIS A 36 -4.17 8.97 4.21
CA HIS A 36 -4.05 9.73 5.45
C HIS A 36 -2.66 10.36 5.60
N ILE A 37 -1.58 9.61 5.37
CA ILE A 37 -0.21 10.13 5.40
C ILE A 37 -0.01 11.23 4.34
N LYS A 38 -0.54 11.04 3.12
CA LYS A 38 -0.50 12.04 2.05
C LYS A 38 -1.29 13.31 2.38
N SER A 39 -2.39 13.19 3.13
CA SER A 39 -3.22 14.36 3.49
C SER A 39 -2.58 15.26 4.55
N GLN A 40 -1.56 14.77 5.27
CA GLN A 40 -0.89 15.52 6.32
C GLN A 40 0.25 16.39 5.76
N PRO A 41 0.19 17.73 5.91
CA PRO A 41 1.25 18.62 5.43
C PRO A 41 2.59 18.41 6.16
N GLU A 42 2.55 17.89 7.38
CA GLU A 42 3.76 17.56 8.16
C GLU A 42 4.56 16.42 7.53
N THR A 43 3.90 15.47 6.88
CA THR A 43 4.55 14.37 6.15
C THR A 43 5.53 14.92 5.12
N PHE A 44 5.07 15.86 4.29
CA PHE A 44 5.90 16.42 3.23
C PHE A 44 7.00 17.34 3.76
N ARG A 45 6.74 18.09 4.84
CA ARG A 45 7.78 18.85 5.54
C ARG A 45 8.89 17.93 6.05
N TRP A 46 8.52 16.81 6.66
CA TRP A 46 9.48 15.85 7.17
C TRP A 46 10.26 15.19 6.03
N ILE A 47 9.59 14.77 4.96
CA ILE A 47 10.24 14.20 3.76
C ILE A 47 11.25 15.20 3.18
N SER A 48 10.85 16.45 2.97
CA SER A 48 11.72 17.51 2.46
C SER A 48 13.04 17.66 3.24
N GLN A 49 12.96 17.55 4.57
CA GLN A 49 14.11 17.72 5.46
C GLN A 49 14.99 16.48 5.60
N ASN A 50 14.46 15.28 5.33
CA ASN A 50 15.13 14.00 5.60
C ASN A 50 15.54 13.23 4.34
N LEU A 51 15.16 13.68 3.15
CA LEU A 51 15.63 13.10 1.89
C LEU A 51 17.11 13.45 1.67
N THR A 52 17.93 12.41 1.62
CA THR A 52 19.38 12.50 1.40
C THR A 52 19.77 12.45 -0.08
N GLY A 53 18.81 12.16 -0.97
CA GLY A 53 19.02 12.00 -2.41
C GLY A 53 19.44 10.59 -2.81
N VAL A 54 19.73 9.72 -1.84
CA VAL A 54 20.06 8.31 -2.07
C VAL A 54 18.78 7.47 -1.99
N GLU A 55 18.27 7.00 -3.13
CA GLU A 55 16.95 6.36 -3.25
C GLU A 55 16.74 5.23 -2.23
N ILE A 56 17.70 4.31 -2.07
CA ILE A 56 17.57 3.17 -1.16
C ILE A 56 17.48 3.61 0.31
N LYS A 57 18.31 4.59 0.70
CA LYS A 57 18.36 5.12 2.07
C LYS A 57 17.10 5.91 2.39
N ASP A 58 16.64 6.71 1.44
CA ASP A 58 15.43 7.52 1.54
C ASP A 58 14.18 6.62 1.65
N LEU A 59 14.09 5.58 0.83
CA LEU A 59 13.02 4.58 0.89
C LEU A 59 12.94 3.91 2.26
N LYS A 60 14.08 3.45 2.78
CA LYS A 60 14.14 2.82 4.10
C LYS A 60 13.74 3.79 5.20
N THR A 61 14.25 5.02 5.14
CA THR A 61 13.98 6.07 6.13
C THR A 61 12.50 6.44 6.18
N VAL A 62 11.84 6.57 5.02
CA VAL A 62 10.39 6.82 4.91
C VAL A 62 9.58 5.60 5.34
N ALA A 63 9.96 4.39 4.92
CA ALA A 63 9.29 3.16 5.33
C ALA A 63 9.31 2.96 6.85
N ASP A 64 10.47 3.16 7.48
CA ASP A 64 10.65 3.04 8.94
C ASP A 64 9.88 4.14 9.69
N ARG A 65 9.90 5.38 9.20
CA ARG A 65 9.21 6.52 9.87
C ARG A 65 7.70 6.37 9.86
N PHE A 66 7.13 6.01 8.71
CA PHE A 66 5.68 5.96 8.52
C PHE A 66 5.11 4.55 8.73
N GLY A 67 5.94 3.55 9.04
CA GLY A 67 5.50 2.16 9.22
C GLY A 67 4.86 1.56 7.97
N VAL A 68 5.25 2.05 6.79
CA VAL A 68 4.65 1.66 5.50
C VAL A 68 5.54 0.68 4.74
N PRO A 69 4.96 -0.21 3.92
CA PRO A 69 5.71 -1.02 2.97
C PRO A 69 6.60 -0.16 2.07
N MET A 70 7.73 -0.70 1.65
CA MET A 70 8.72 0.01 0.81
C MET A 70 8.11 0.54 -0.51
N LEU A 71 7.13 -0.19 -1.08
CA LEU A 71 6.38 0.27 -2.26
C LEU A 71 5.57 1.54 -1.98
N GLN A 72 4.96 1.63 -0.80
CA GLN A 72 4.19 2.79 -0.37
C GLN A 72 5.09 3.98 -0.02
N ALA A 73 6.24 3.71 0.61
CA ALA A 73 7.27 4.71 0.82
C ALA A 73 7.74 5.31 -0.52
N LYS A 74 7.96 4.47 -1.53
CA LYS A 74 8.28 4.91 -2.89
C LYS A 74 7.20 5.83 -3.47
N GLN A 75 5.94 5.40 -3.42
CA GLN A 75 4.81 6.20 -3.88
C GLN A 75 4.70 7.56 -3.16
N LEU A 76 5.09 7.62 -1.88
CA LEU A 76 5.06 8.85 -1.10
C LEU A 76 6.20 9.82 -1.50
N ILE A 77 7.41 9.29 -1.69
CA ILE A 77 8.56 10.07 -2.17
C ILE A 77 8.32 10.56 -3.60
N ASP A 78 7.80 9.70 -4.48
CA ASP A 78 7.49 10.07 -5.87
C ASP A 78 6.41 11.14 -5.92
N PHE A 79 5.36 11.02 -5.10
CA PHE A 79 4.33 12.05 -4.97
C PHE A 79 4.90 13.37 -4.46
N TYR A 80 5.79 13.35 -3.46
CA TYR A 80 6.48 14.55 -2.98
C TYR A 80 7.31 15.19 -4.09
N ARG A 81 8.12 14.40 -4.82
CA ARG A 81 8.96 14.90 -5.92
C ARG A 81 8.14 15.51 -7.06
N GLN A 82 6.95 14.98 -7.34
CA GLN A 82 6.09 15.50 -8.41
C GLN A 82 5.36 16.79 -8.04
N ASN A 83 5.01 16.99 -6.76
CA ASN A 83 4.14 18.10 -6.32
C ASN A 83 4.87 19.22 -5.59
N TYR A 84 6.08 18.98 -5.05
CA TYR A 84 6.76 19.91 -4.14
C TYR A 84 8.25 20.11 -4.42
N LYS A 85 8.82 19.40 -5.41
CA LYS A 85 10.22 19.60 -5.82
C LYS A 85 10.24 20.54 -7.02
N ASP A 86 10.07 21.83 -6.75
CA ASP A 86 10.50 22.91 -7.65
C ASP A 86 12.04 22.95 -7.71
#